data_AF-A0A323U9M2-F1
#
_entry.id   AF-A0A323U9M2-F1
#
_cell.length_a   1.000
_cell.length_b   1.000
_cell.length_c   1.000
_cell.angle_alpha   90.00
_cell.angle_beta   90.00
_cell.angle_gamma   90.00
#
_symmetry.space_group_name_H-M   'P 1'
#
loop_
_entity.id
_entity.type
_entity.pdbx_description
1 polymer ?
#
loop_
_entity_poly.entity_id
_entity_poly.type
_entity_poly.pdbx_seq_one_letter_code
_entity_poly.pdbx_strand_id
1 'polypeptide(L)'
;MKNVVIYIHGKYGTVEEAEYYKKFFNEADIIGFEYTSEYPWDFQKEFSNFIDNIYIKYKKISIIANSIGAYFTMLSLTNKNIEKAFFISPIVDMEKLITDMMFLENITEEELYKKKKIKTSFGETVSWDYLTFARKNPIEWNIPTYILYGENDDLTSYETILNFTNKSKANLTIMKGGEHWFHTDEQIEFLNNWIKNLA
;
A
#
# COMPACT_ATOMS: atom_id res chain seq x y z
N MET A 1 22.93 -8.67 14.48
CA MET A 1 21.65 -7.94 14.32
C MET A 1 20.75 -8.75 13.43
N LYS A 2 19.49 -8.92 13.82
CA LYS A 2 18.50 -9.71 13.07
C LYS A 2 17.96 -8.91 11.87
N ASN A 3 17.26 -9.60 10.97
CA ASN A 3 16.45 -9.01 9.91
C ASN A 3 14.99 -8.89 10.39
N VAL A 4 14.23 -7.96 9.83
CA VAL A 4 12.81 -7.82 10.10
C VAL A 4 12.03 -7.63 8.82
N VAL A 5 10.82 -8.17 8.79
CA VAL A 5 9.79 -7.78 7.83
C VAL A 5 8.68 -7.08 8.58
N ILE A 6 8.39 -5.84 8.17
CA ILE A 6 7.28 -5.07 8.71
C ILE A 6 6.07 -5.32 7.83
N TYR A 7 4.95 -5.69 8.42
CA TYR A 7 3.67 -5.83 7.75
C TYR A 7 2.80 -4.60 7.97
N ILE A 8 2.29 -4.01 6.90
CA ILE A 8 1.37 -2.87 6.91
C ILE A 8 0.06 -3.32 6.24
N HIS A 9 -1.01 -3.38 7.02
CA HIS A 9 -2.30 -3.84 6.52
C HIS A 9 -2.95 -2.82 5.55
N GLY A 10 -3.94 -3.31 4.79
CA GLY A 10 -4.77 -2.47 3.93
C GLY A 10 -5.97 -1.90 4.69
N LYS A 11 -6.88 -1.26 3.96
CA LYS A 11 -8.15 -0.81 4.55
C LYS A 11 -8.93 -2.02 5.07
N TYR A 12 -9.46 -1.93 6.30
CA TYR A 12 -10.18 -3.01 6.99
C TYR A 12 -9.35 -4.26 7.35
N GLY A 13 -8.05 -4.28 7.05
CA GLY A 13 -7.13 -5.31 7.55
C GLY A 13 -6.71 -5.05 9.00
N THR A 14 -5.90 -5.95 9.56
CA THR A 14 -5.44 -5.85 10.95
C THR A 14 -3.98 -6.24 11.09
N VAL A 15 -3.36 -5.82 12.19
CA VAL A 15 -1.95 -6.14 12.47
C VAL A 15 -1.70 -7.64 12.64
N GLU A 16 -2.70 -8.41 13.08
CA GLU A 16 -2.60 -9.87 13.30
C GLU A 16 -2.37 -10.64 11.99
N GLU A 17 -2.74 -10.07 10.83
CA GLU A 17 -2.47 -10.67 9.53
C GLU A 17 -0.95 -10.85 9.29
N ALA A 18 -0.10 -10.13 10.02
CA ALA A 18 1.35 -10.33 10.00
C ALA A 18 1.76 -11.78 10.36
N GLU A 19 1.02 -12.45 11.26
CA GLU A 19 1.29 -13.83 11.66
C GLU A 19 1.25 -14.80 10.48
N TYR A 20 0.38 -14.53 9.50
CA TYR A 20 0.24 -15.32 8.28
C TYR A 20 1.56 -15.46 7.51
N TYR A 21 2.37 -14.39 7.51
CA TYR A 21 3.59 -14.30 6.71
C TYR A 21 4.80 -14.96 7.38
N LYS A 22 4.74 -15.30 8.67
CA LYS A 22 5.85 -15.96 9.39
C LYS A 22 6.31 -17.24 8.71
N LYS A 23 5.40 -17.98 8.08
CA LYS A 23 5.70 -19.23 7.37
C LYS A 23 6.64 -19.07 6.16
N PHE A 24 6.86 -17.84 5.68
CA PHE A 24 7.72 -17.55 4.53
C PHE A 24 9.11 -17.02 4.91
N PHE A 25 9.31 -16.53 6.13
CA PHE A 25 10.54 -15.84 6.54
C PHE A 25 11.13 -16.47 7.81
N ASN A 26 11.88 -17.56 7.66
CA ASN A 26 12.42 -18.30 8.80
C ASN A 26 13.56 -17.59 9.55
N GLU A 27 14.21 -16.61 8.92
CA GLU A 27 15.39 -15.91 9.46
C GLU A 27 15.13 -14.43 9.79
N ALA A 28 13.88 -13.98 9.72
CA ALA A 28 13.49 -12.61 10.04
C ALA A 28 12.38 -12.59 11.10
N ASP A 29 12.43 -11.60 11.99
CA ASP A 29 11.28 -11.31 12.83
C ASP A 29 10.17 -10.71 11.94
N ILE A 30 8.91 -11.08 12.16
CA ILE A 30 7.76 -10.46 11.49
C ILE A 30 7.03 -9.58 12.49
N ILE A 31 6.84 -8.31 12.13
CA ILE A 31 6.18 -7.31 12.98
C ILE A 31 5.10 -6.63 12.18
N GLY A 32 3.84 -6.76 12.58
CA GLY A 32 2.80 -5.89 12.06
C GLY A 32 2.87 -4.51 12.72
N PHE A 33 2.63 -3.46 11.94
CA PHE A 33 2.42 -2.11 12.46
C PHE A 33 0.93 -1.83 12.58
N GLU A 34 0.46 -1.67 13.81
CA GLU A 34 -0.91 -1.23 14.12
C GLU A 34 -1.01 0.28 13.92
N TYR A 35 -1.96 0.73 13.10
CA TYR A 35 -2.25 2.15 12.90
C TYR A 35 -3.76 2.40 12.91
N THR A 36 -4.16 3.56 13.44
CA THR A 36 -5.57 3.98 13.48
C THR A 36 -5.88 5.12 12.51
N SER A 37 -4.83 5.64 11.87
CA SER A 37 -4.90 6.75 10.93
C SER A 37 -5.70 6.42 9.66
N GLU A 38 -6.71 7.25 9.38
CA GLU A 38 -7.43 7.24 8.09
C GLU A 38 -6.66 7.98 6.98
N TYR A 39 -5.80 8.93 7.34
CA TYR A 39 -5.13 9.82 6.41
C TYR A 39 -3.60 9.72 6.50
N PRO A 40 -2.88 9.97 5.40
CA PRO A 40 -1.43 9.76 5.33
C PRO A 40 -0.63 10.65 6.28
N TRP A 41 -1.07 11.89 6.53
CA TRP A 41 -0.34 12.81 7.41
C TRP A 41 -0.41 12.42 8.89
N ASP A 42 -1.43 11.66 9.30
CA ASP A 42 -1.50 11.11 10.65
C ASP A 42 -0.73 9.78 10.71
N PHE A 43 -0.83 8.95 9.67
CA PHE A 43 -0.04 7.72 9.56
C PHE A 43 1.45 8.02 9.65
N GLN A 44 1.95 9.04 8.94
CA GLN A 44 3.35 9.44 8.99
C GLN A 44 3.82 9.79 10.42
N LYS A 45 2.95 10.40 11.24
CA LYS A 45 3.26 10.72 12.63
C LYS A 45 3.33 9.45 13.47
N GLU A 46 2.31 8.57 13.36
CA GLU A 46 2.27 7.29 14.08
C GLU A 46 3.48 6.41 13.72
N PHE A 47 3.79 6.33 12.43
CA PHE A 47 4.81 5.44 11.89
C PHE A 47 6.24 5.90 12.19
N SER A 48 6.49 7.21 12.31
CA SER A 48 7.84 7.76 12.51
C SER A 48 8.53 7.19 13.77
N ASN A 49 7.85 7.20 14.91
CA ASN A 49 8.37 6.65 16.17
C ASN A 49 8.59 5.14 16.08
N PHE A 50 7.71 4.43 15.37
CA PHE A 50 7.85 2.99 15.20
C PHE A 50 9.08 2.65 14.35
N ILE A 51 9.22 3.27 13.17
CA ILE A 51 10.32 2.92 12.26
C ILE A 51 11.68 3.31 12.82
N ASP A 52 11.79 4.42 13.55
CA ASP A 52 13.06 4.83 14.18
C ASP A 52 13.51 3.79 15.24
N ASN A 53 12.58 3.19 15.97
CA ASN A 53 12.88 2.09 16.90
C ASN A 53 13.29 0.80 16.16
N ILE A 54 12.73 0.54 14.98
CA ILE A 54 13.16 -0.59 14.14
C ILE A 54 14.60 -0.41 13.69
N TYR A 55 14.98 0.80 13.25
CA TYR A 55 16.33 1.11 12.78
C TYR A 55 17.43 0.87 13.83
N ILE A 56 17.10 0.99 15.12
CA ILE A 56 18.04 0.73 16.21
C ILE A 56 18.29 -0.78 16.38
N LYS A 57 17.28 -1.62 16.15
CA LYS A 57 17.28 -3.05 16.50
C LYS A 57 17.68 -3.96 15.33
N TYR A 58 17.37 -3.56 14.11
CA TYR A 58 17.45 -4.41 12.92
C TYR A 58 18.42 -3.87 11.88
N LYS A 59 19.14 -4.78 11.22
CA LYS A 59 20.13 -4.43 10.20
C LYS A 59 19.52 -4.33 8.80
N LYS A 60 18.59 -5.24 8.50
CA LYS A 60 17.87 -5.32 7.24
C LYS A 60 16.38 -5.27 7.52
N ILE A 61 15.70 -4.41 6.79
CA ILE A 61 14.26 -4.16 6.95
C ILE A 61 13.64 -4.38 5.59
N SER A 62 12.71 -5.32 5.52
CA SER A 62 11.82 -5.50 4.39
C SER A 62 10.40 -5.08 4.77
N ILE A 63 9.58 -4.74 3.78
CA ILE A 63 8.17 -4.36 4.00
C ILE A 63 7.26 -5.33 3.25
N ILE A 64 6.16 -5.74 3.86
CA ILE A 64 4.98 -6.26 3.17
C ILE A 64 3.87 -5.22 3.39
N ALA A 65 3.24 -4.74 2.33
CA ALA A 65 2.16 -3.77 2.46
C ALA A 65 1.02 -4.04 1.48
N ASN A 66 -0.21 -3.96 1.99
CA ASN A 66 -1.43 -4.26 1.23
C ASN A 66 -2.16 -2.96 0.90
N SER A 67 -2.61 -2.79 -0.36
CA SER A 67 -3.53 -1.71 -0.75
C SER A 67 -3.09 -0.32 -0.27
N ILE A 68 -3.95 0.40 0.46
CA ILE A 68 -3.64 1.73 1.01
C ILE A 68 -2.44 1.74 1.98
N GLY A 69 -2.14 0.62 2.64
CA GLY A 69 -0.96 0.47 3.47
C GLY A 69 0.34 0.66 2.67
N ALA A 70 0.35 0.26 1.39
CA ALA A 70 1.48 0.51 0.50
C ALA A 70 1.61 2.01 0.17
N TYR A 71 0.51 2.71 -0.08
CA TYR A 71 0.52 4.16 -0.28
C TYR A 71 1.11 4.91 0.93
N PHE A 72 0.63 4.59 2.12
CA PHE A 72 1.11 5.18 3.37
C PHE A 72 2.59 4.87 3.64
N THR A 73 3.00 3.63 3.38
CA THR A 73 4.40 3.20 3.47
C THR A 73 5.29 4.04 2.56
N MET A 74 4.91 4.19 1.28
CA MET A 74 5.72 4.91 0.31
C MET A 74 5.92 6.37 0.70
N LEU A 75 4.87 7.04 1.18
CA LEU A 75 4.96 8.42 1.67
C LEU A 75 5.80 8.60 2.94
N SER A 76 5.89 7.55 3.77
CA SER A 76 6.55 7.63 5.08
C SER A 76 8.01 7.20 5.04
N LEU A 77 8.41 6.46 4.01
CA LEU A 77 9.74 5.85 3.88
C LEU A 77 10.60 6.46 2.77
N THR A 78 10.22 7.61 2.22
CA THR A 78 11.05 8.34 1.25
C THR A 78 12.46 8.58 1.83
N ASN A 79 13.50 8.15 1.09
CA ASN A 79 14.91 8.25 1.49
C ASN A 79 15.29 7.47 2.77
N LYS A 80 14.50 6.48 3.18
CA LYS A 80 14.81 5.61 4.32
C LYS A 80 15.48 4.32 3.86
N ASN A 81 16.28 3.71 4.74
CA ASN A 81 17.03 2.50 4.41
C ASN A 81 16.13 1.26 4.52
N ILE A 82 15.59 0.80 3.39
CA ILE A 82 14.76 -0.41 3.29
C ILE A 82 15.40 -1.32 2.23
N GLU A 83 15.53 -2.61 2.54
CA GLU A 83 16.18 -3.58 1.66
C GLU A 83 15.30 -3.91 0.45
N LYS A 84 14.05 -4.28 0.70
CA LYS A 84 13.06 -4.60 -0.32
C LYS A 84 11.63 -4.42 0.19
N ALA A 85 10.68 -4.26 -0.72
CA ALA A 85 9.25 -4.24 -0.42
C ALA A 85 8.48 -5.27 -1.25
N PHE A 86 7.45 -5.85 -0.63
CA PHE A 86 6.47 -6.73 -1.24
C PHE A 86 5.11 -6.02 -1.16
N PHE A 87 4.61 -5.55 -2.29
CA PHE A 87 3.34 -4.84 -2.34
C PHE A 87 2.27 -5.72 -2.95
N ILE A 88 1.14 -5.83 -2.26
CA ILE A 88 0.00 -6.65 -2.66
C ILE A 88 -1.16 -5.71 -2.97
N SER A 89 -1.55 -5.67 -4.24
CA SER A 89 -2.55 -4.76 -4.81
C SER A 89 -2.35 -3.31 -4.35
N PRO A 90 -1.16 -2.71 -4.51
CA PRO A 90 -0.87 -1.42 -3.91
C PRO A 90 -1.67 -0.29 -4.53
N ILE A 91 -2.13 0.66 -3.71
CA ILE A 91 -2.54 1.96 -4.22
C ILE A 91 -1.27 2.77 -4.50
N VAL A 92 -1.00 3.01 -5.79
CA VAL A 92 0.23 3.69 -6.26
C VAL A 92 -0.03 5.09 -6.81
N ASP A 93 -1.29 5.49 -6.93
CA ASP A 93 -1.69 6.84 -7.34
C ASP A 93 -2.99 7.23 -6.65
N MET A 94 -2.85 7.91 -5.51
CA MET A 94 -3.98 8.32 -4.70
C MET A 94 -4.77 9.49 -5.34
N GLU A 95 -4.12 10.35 -6.12
CA GLU A 95 -4.83 11.40 -6.84
C GLU A 95 -5.75 10.77 -7.90
N LYS A 96 -5.23 9.80 -8.66
CA LYS A 96 -6.01 9.06 -9.66
C LYS A 96 -7.18 8.33 -9.01
N LEU A 97 -6.95 7.61 -7.91
CA LEU A 97 -8.02 6.92 -7.19
C LEU A 97 -9.13 7.89 -6.72
N ILE A 98 -8.76 9.03 -6.12
CA ILE A 98 -9.72 10.02 -5.66
C ILE A 98 -10.51 10.63 -6.83
N THR A 99 -9.83 10.97 -7.93
CA THR A 99 -10.47 11.56 -9.10
C THR A 99 -11.36 10.57 -9.85
N ASP A 100 -11.03 9.27 -9.85
CA ASP A 100 -11.89 8.22 -10.38
C ASP A 100 -13.17 8.05 -9.55
N MET A 101 -13.05 8.04 -8.22
CA MET A 101 -14.22 8.04 -7.32
C MET A 101 -15.10 9.27 -7.55
N MET A 102 -14.50 10.45 -7.75
CA MET A 102 -15.25 11.66 -8.08
C MET A 102 -15.97 11.53 -9.42
N PHE A 103 -15.31 11.01 -10.44
CA PHE A 103 -15.89 10.81 -11.77
C PHE A 103 -17.09 9.86 -11.73
N LEU A 104 -16.98 8.73 -11.01
CA LEU A 104 -18.08 7.76 -10.86
C LEU A 104 -19.33 8.37 -10.21
N GLU A 105 -19.15 9.33 -9.31
CA GLU A 105 -20.24 10.01 -8.59
C GLU A 105 -20.63 11.37 -9.20
N ASN A 106 -20.07 11.74 -10.35
CA ASN A 106 -20.23 13.05 -10.98
C ASN A 106 -19.88 14.25 -10.05
N ILE A 107 -18.94 14.05 -9.14
CA ILE A 107 -18.46 15.09 -8.22
C ILE A 107 -17.45 15.98 -8.94
N THR A 108 -17.70 17.28 -8.98
CA THR A 108 -16.73 18.25 -9.53
C THR A 108 -15.73 18.71 -8.47
N GLU A 109 -14.55 19.17 -8.90
CA GLU A 109 -13.58 19.78 -7.97
C GLU A 109 -14.13 21.02 -7.27
N GLU A 110 -14.93 21.84 -7.97
CA GLU A 110 -15.56 23.02 -7.35
C GLU A 110 -16.53 22.62 -6.23
N GLU A 111 -17.32 21.57 -6.46
CA GLU A 111 -18.23 21.02 -5.47
C GLU A 111 -17.45 20.46 -4.27
N LEU A 112 -16.41 19.65 -4.52
CA LEU A 112 -15.58 19.09 -3.47
C LEU A 112 -14.87 20.20 -2.66
N TYR A 113 -14.37 21.24 -3.33
CA TYR A 113 -13.76 22.39 -2.68
C TYR A 113 -14.73 23.12 -1.76
N LYS A 114 -16.00 23.29 -2.18
CA LYS A 114 -17.05 23.95 -1.39
C LYS A 114 -17.50 23.09 -0.21
N LYS A 115 -17.76 21.80 -0.44
CA LYS A 115 -18.30 20.87 0.57
C LYS A 115 -17.25 20.26 1.49
N LYS A 116 -15.96 20.31 1.12
CA LYS A 116 -14.78 19.73 1.79
C LYS A 116 -14.74 18.22 1.86
N LYS A 117 -15.84 17.57 2.23
CA LYS A 117 -15.99 16.12 2.24
C LYS A 117 -17.33 15.74 1.61
N ILE A 118 -17.32 14.73 0.73
CA ILE A 118 -18.52 14.21 0.08
C ILE A 118 -18.51 12.69 0.24
N LYS A 119 -19.58 12.16 0.83
CA LYS A 119 -19.78 10.71 0.96
C LYS A 119 -20.33 10.17 -0.35
N THR A 120 -19.72 9.12 -0.88
CA THR A 120 -20.13 8.48 -2.13
C THR A 120 -21.24 7.46 -1.88
N SER A 121 -21.95 7.06 -2.94
CA SER A 121 -23.02 6.05 -2.84
C SER A 121 -22.49 4.67 -2.42
N PHE A 122 -21.22 4.38 -2.73
CA PHE A 122 -20.52 3.14 -2.38
C PHE A 122 -19.81 3.19 -1.01
N GLY A 123 -20.11 4.19 -0.18
CA GLY A 123 -19.72 4.21 1.23
C GLY A 123 -18.36 4.84 1.54
N GLU A 124 -17.63 5.30 0.53
CA GLU A 124 -16.37 6.03 0.70
C GLU A 124 -16.59 7.52 0.91
N THR A 125 -15.54 8.24 1.34
CA THR A 125 -15.58 9.70 1.47
C THR A 125 -14.47 10.34 0.67
N VAL A 126 -14.84 11.12 -0.34
CA VAL A 126 -13.93 11.98 -1.09
C VAL A 126 -13.65 13.22 -0.26
N SER A 127 -12.38 13.57 -0.06
CA SER A 127 -11.93 14.69 0.75
C SER A 127 -11.09 15.66 -0.06
N TRP A 128 -11.44 16.95 -0.03
CA TRP A 128 -10.65 18.01 -0.66
C TRP A 128 -9.23 18.08 -0.09
N ASP A 129 -9.10 17.96 1.23
CA ASP A 129 -7.80 18.00 1.89
C ASP A 129 -6.94 16.80 1.49
N TYR A 130 -7.55 15.64 1.27
CA TYR A 130 -6.81 14.46 0.82
C TYR A 130 -6.41 14.58 -0.66
N LEU A 131 -7.32 15.03 -1.54
CA LEU A 131 -6.98 15.28 -2.94
C LEU A 131 -5.81 16.27 -3.07
N THR A 132 -5.89 17.38 -2.35
CA THR A 132 -4.83 18.40 -2.37
C THR A 132 -3.54 17.93 -1.71
N PHE A 133 -3.62 17.07 -0.69
CA PHE A 133 -2.46 16.44 -0.10
C PHE A 133 -1.76 15.51 -1.11
N ALA A 134 -2.51 14.63 -1.78
CA ALA A 134 -1.96 13.69 -2.76
C ALA A 134 -1.21 14.43 -3.89
N ARG A 135 -1.80 15.50 -4.41
CA ARG A 135 -1.18 16.39 -5.42
C ARG A 135 0.13 17.02 -4.97
N LYS A 136 0.20 17.44 -3.70
CA LYS A 136 1.37 18.09 -3.11
C LYS A 136 2.47 17.10 -2.72
N ASN A 137 2.12 15.82 -2.57
CA ASN A 137 3.02 14.78 -2.09
C ASN A 137 3.04 13.61 -3.11
N PRO A 138 3.58 13.81 -4.32
CA PRO A 138 3.72 12.73 -5.28
C PRO A 138 4.64 11.64 -4.73
N ILE A 139 4.38 10.39 -5.11
CA ILE A 139 5.21 9.28 -4.66
C ILE A 139 6.57 9.31 -5.36
N GLU A 140 7.61 9.35 -4.52
CA GLU A 140 9.01 9.14 -4.88
C GLU A 140 9.47 7.83 -4.26
N TRP A 141 9.44 6.74 -5.05
CA TRP A 141 9.76 5.40 -4.57
C TRP A 141 10.85 4.76 -5.43
N ASN A 142 11.98 4.44 -4.80
CA ASN A 142 13.17 3.89 -5.43
C ASN A 142 13.72 2.63 -4.72
N ILE A 143 12.97 2.09 -3.77
CA ILE A 143 13.33 0.87 -3.04
C ILE A 143 13.05 -0.34 -3.94
N PRO A 144 13.92 -1.36 -3.99
CA PRO A 144 13.66 -2.61 -4.70
C PRO A 144 12.31 -3.20 -4.29
N THR A 145 11.40 -3.38 -5.25
CA THR A 145 10.00 -3.69 -4.95
C THR A 145 9.48 -4.78 -5.85
N TYR A 146 8.80 -5.75 -5.25
CA TYR A 146 8.02 -6.77 -5.93
C TYR A 146 6.54 -6.48 -5.71
N ILE A 147 5.77 -6.45 -6.79
CA ILE A 147 4.34 -6.13 -6.77
C ILE A 147 3.57 -7.36 -7.22
N LEU A 148 2.58 -7.76 -6.44
CA LEU A 148 1.51 -8.66 -6.83
C LEU A 148 0.27 -7.82 -7.16
N TYR A 149 -0.25 -7.97 -8.37
CA TYR A 149 -1.40 -7.22 -8.88
C TYR A 149 -2.44 -8.18 -9.47
N GLY A 150 -3.72 -7.97 -9.18
CA GLY A 150 -4.81 -8.71 -9.79
C GLY A 150 -5.21 -8.12 -11.14
N GLU A 151 -5.35 -8.93 -12.19
CA GLU A 151 -5.76 -8.46 -13.53
C GLU A 151 -7.09 -7.68 -13.52
N ASN A 152 -8.00 -8.04 -12.61
CA ASN A 152 -9.32 -7.42 -12.43
C ASN A 152 -9.34 -6.46 -11.22
N ASP A 153 -8.21 -5.84 -10.86
CA ASP A 153 -8.18 -4.80 -9.83
C ASP A 153 -9.07 -3.61 -10.27
N ASP A 154 -10.06 -3.29 -9.43
CA ASP A 154 -11.08 -2.28 -9.64
C ASP A 154 -10.73 -0.92 -9.01
N LEU A 155 -9.64 -0.85 -8.24
CA LEU A 155 -9.16 0.37 -7.59
C LEU A 155 -7.93 0.97 -8.27
N THR A 156 -7.01 0.12 -8.72
CA THR A 156 -5.80 0.54 -9.43
C THR A 156 -5.82 -0.05 -10.83
N SER A 157 -5.92 0.81 -11.85
CA SER A 157 -5.93 0.33 -13.24
C SER A 157 -4.59 -0.29 -13.66
N TYR A 158 -4.63 -1.17 -14.67
CA TYR A 158 -3.43 -1.75 -15.27
C TYR A 158 -2.45 -0.69 -15.80
N GLU A 159 -2.97 0.39 -16.40
CA GLU A 159 -2.14 1.51 -16.87
C GLU A 159 -1.44 2.20 -15.70
N THR A 160 -2.16 2.46 -14.61
CA THR A 160 -1.62 3.10 -13.41
C THR A 160 -0.51 2.27 -12.80
N ILE A 161 -0.72 0.96 -12.60
CA ILE A 161 0.30 0.10 -11.99
C ILE A 161 1.52 -0.06 -12.90
N LEU A 162 1.33 -0.18 -14.22
CA LEU A 162 2.41 -0.30 -15.20
C LEU A 162 3.27 0.97 -15.25
N ASN A 163 2.65 2.15 -15.22
CA ASN A 163 3.35 3.42 -15.16
C ASN A 163 4.18 3.54 -13.88
N PHE A 164 3.61 3.15 -12.73
CA PHE A 164 4.34 3.10 -11.47
C PHE A 164 5.53 2.14 -11.52
N THR A 165 5.35 0.93 -12.06
CA THR A 165 6.44 -0.07 -12.14
C THR A 165 7.57 0.39 -13.05
N ASN A 166 7.25 1.06 -14.16
CA ASN A 166 8.26 1.61 -15.07
C ASN A 166 9.07 2.73 -14.40
N LYS A 167 8.41 3.60 -13.64
CA LYS A 167 9.05 4.72 -12.92
C LYS A 167 9.92 4.23 -11.77
N SER A 168 9.41 3.30 -10.96
CA SER A 168 10.09 2.78 -9.77
C SER A 168 11.07 1.63 -10.06
N LYS A 169 11.03 1.07 -11.27
CA LYS A 169 11.73 -0.17 -11.66
C LYS A 169 11.33 -1.38 -10.81
N ALA A 170 10.09 -1.40 -10.32
CA ALA A 170 9.54 -2.51 -9.56
C ALA A 170 9.28 -3.74 -10.46
N ASN A 171 9.39 -4.93 -9.88
CA ASN A 171 9.00 -6.17 -10.53
C ASN A 171 7.50 -6.39 -10.40
N LEU A 172 6.77 -6.40 -11.52
CA LEU A 172 5.32 -6.64 -11.54
C LEU A 172 5.01 -8.12 -11.81
N THR A 173 4.22 -8.73 -10.93
CA THR A 173 3.57 -10.03 -11.15
C THR A 173 2.07 -9.82 -11.25
N ILE A 174 1.46 -10.30 -12.33
CA ILE A 174 0.02 -10.19 -12.56
C ILE A 174 -0.62 -11.55 -12.32
N MET A 175 -1.60 -11.61 -11.43
CA MET A 175 -2.49 -12.76 -11.31
C MET A 175 -3.65 -12.60 -12.29
N LYS A 176 -3.71 -13.46 -13.31
CA LYS A 176 -4.83 -13.52 -14.25
C LYS A 176 -6.13 -13.79 -13.50
N GLY A 177 -7.19 -13.03 -13.78
CA GLY A 177 -8.46 -13.12 -13.06
C GLY A 177 -8.42 -12.72 -11.58
N GLY A 178 -7.26 -12.32 -11.04
CA GLY A 178 -7.12 -11.87 -9.66
C GLY A 178 -7.81 -10.53 -9.44
N GLU A 179 -8.40 -10.33 -8.27
CA GLU A 179 -9.07 -9.08 -7.88
C GLU A 179 -8.14 -8.20 -7.03
N HIS A 180 -8.59 -6.99 -6.69
CA HIS A 180 -7.86 -6.14 -5.75
C HIS A 180 -7.67 -6.84 -4.40
N TRP A 181 -8.75 -7.39 -3.84
CA TRP A 181 -8.70 -8.17 -2.60
C TRP A 181 -8.54 -9.66 -2.91
N PHE A 182 -7.35 -10.19 -2.60
CA PHE A 182 -7.05 -11.61 -2.73
C PHE A 182 -7.72 -12.37 -1.58
N HIS A 183 -8.78 -13.11 -1.88
CA HIS A 183 -9.62 -13.76 -0.87
C HIS A 183 -10.10 -15.17 -1.26
N THR A 184 -10.13 -15.50 -2.55
CA THR A 184 -10.46 -16.87 -2.98
C THR A 184 -9.29 -17.81 -2.74
N ASP A 185 -9.55 -19.11 -2.59
CA ASP A 185 -8.49 -20.12 -2.37
C ASP A 185 -7.42 -20.06 -3.47
N GLU A 186 -7.81 -19.88 -4.73
CA GLU A 186 -6.91 -19.74 -5.87
C GLU A 186 -6.04 -18.48 -5.76
N GLN A 187 -6.64 -17.34 -5.38
CA GLN A 187 -5.91 -16.09 -5.16
C GLN A 187 -4.91 -16.20 -4.01
N ILE A 188 -5.34 -16.78 -2.89
CA ILE A 188 -4.49 -16.99 -1.71
C ILE A 188 -3.34 -17.97 -2.03
N GLU A 189 -3.60 -19.04 -2.78
CA GLU A 189 -2.56 -19.96 -3.23
C GLU A 189 -1.54 -19.25 -4.15
N PHE A 190 -2.01 -18.44 -5.10
CA PHE A 190 -1.13 -17.65 -5.97
C PHE A 190 -0.25 -16.70 -5.17
N LEU A 191 -0.84 -15.95 -4.23
CA LEU A 191 -0.13 -15.04 -3.31
C LEU A 191 0.93 -15.80 -2.51
N ASN A 192 0.59 -16.98 -2.00
CA ASN A 192 1.52 -17.82 -1.24
C ASN A 192 2.72 -18.26 -2.07
N ASN A 193 2.47 -18.73 -3.29
CA ASN A 193 3.52 -19.14 -4.19
C ASN A 193 4.39 -17.95 -4.61
N TRP A 194 3.77 -16.80 -4.86
CA TRP A 194 4.47 -15.57 -5.19
C TRP A 194 5.42 -15.14 -4.08
N ILE A 195 4.95 -15.00 -2.84
CA ILE A 195 5.81 -14.52 -1.75
C ILE A 195 6.87 -15.55 -1.37
N LYS A 196 6.54 -16.85 -1.38
CA LYS A 196 7.51 -17.93 -1.09
C LYS A 196 8.70 -17.93 -2.05
N ASN A 197 8.50 -17.55 -3.31
CA ASN A 197 9.57 -17.51 -4.30
C ASN A 197 10.48 -16.28 -4.17
N LEU A 198 10.08 -15.28 -3.40
CA LEU A 198 10.78 -14.00 -3.27
C LEU A 198 11.31 -13.71 -1.84
N ALA A 199 10.77 -14.41 -0.85
CA ALA A 199 11.09 -14.25 0.57
C ALA A 199 12.56 -14.54 0.86
#